data_AF-A0A7V5G830-F1
#
_entry.id   AF-A0A7V5G830-F1
#
_cell.length_a   1.000
_cell.length_b   1.000
_cell.length_c   1.000
_cell.angle_alpha   90.00
_cell.angle_beta   90.00
_cell.angle_gamma   90.00
#
_symmetry.space_group_name_H-M   'P 1'
#
loop_
_entity.id
_entity.type
_entity.pdbx_description
1 polymer ?
#
loop_
_entity_poly.entity_id
_entity_poly.type
_entity_poly.pdbx_seq_one_letter_code
_entity_poly.pdbx_strand_id
1 'polypeptide(L)' 'VTVNGSVEGKVIASELLEVGSNGLVNGEICVKNIKTDEGGRVIGSMEMYTEPTAHTTIKQNKPEVIEATIEEN' A
#
# COMPACT_ATOMS: atom_id res chain seq x y z
N VAL A 1 -0.24 -11.94 -1.46
CA VAL A 1 -1.61 -12.42 -1.15
C VAL A 1 -2.57 -11.36 -1.64
N THR A 2 -3.59 -11.73 -2.44
CA THR A 2 -4.56 -10.75 -2.98
C THR A 2 -5.96 -11.10 -2.51
N VAL A 3 -6.70 -10.12 -1.99
CA VAL A 3 -8.05 -10.26 -1.44
C VAL A 3 -9.05 -9.51 -2.31
N ASN A 4 -9.95 -10.24 -2.98
CA ASN A 4 -11.00 -9.71 -3.86
C ASN A 4 -12.42 -10.05 -3.37
N GLY A 5 -12.55 -10.44 -2.09
CA GLY A 5 -13.81 -10.77 -1.44
C GLY A 5 -13.70 -10.49 0.06
N SER A 6 -14.51 -11.16 0.87
CA SER A 6 -14.48 -11.02 2.33
C SER A 6 -13.62 -12.09 3.01
N VAL A 7 -12.70 -11.66 3.87
CA VAL A 7 -11.89 -12.52 4.74
C VAL A 7 -12.17 -12.13 6.18
N GLU A 8 -12.57 -13.09 7.00
CA GLU A 8 -12.77 -12.92 8.43
C GLU A 8 -11.77 -13.80 9.21
N GLY A 9 -10.99 -13.19 10.11
CA GLY A 9 -10.01 -13.88 10.94
C GLY A 9 -8.59 -13.36 10.76
N LYS A 10 -7.60 -14.25 10.86
CA LYS A 10 -6.18 -13.89 10.85
C LYS A 10 -5.56 -14.04 9.46
N VAL A 11 -5.02 -12.96 8.91
CA VAL A 11 -4.30 -12.94 7.63
C VAL A 11 -2.82 -12.75 7.89
N ILE A 12 -2.01 -13.71 7.44
CA ILE A 12 -0.54 -13.63 7.52
C ILE A 12 0.01 -13.64 6.10
N ALA A 13 0.71 -12.58 5.70
CA ALA A 13 1.43 -12.51 4.43
C ALA A 13 2.90 -12.21 4.68
N SER A 14 3.77 -13.01 4.08
CA SER A 14 5.22 -12.86 4.27
C SER A 14 5.80 -11.59 3.66
N GLU A 15 5.26 -11.13 2.53
CA GLU A 15 5.80 -10.02 1.75
C GLU A 15 4.72 -8.94 1.49
N LEU A 16 3.82 -9.17 0.53
CA LEU A 16 2.79 -8.19 0.15
C LEU A 16 1.37 -8.75 0.35
N LEU A 17 0.54 -7.98 1.04
CA LEU A 17 -0.91 -8.10 1.04
C LEU A 17 -1.52 -7.03 0.13
N GLU A 18 -2.31 -7.45 -0.86
CA GLU A 18 -3.05 -6.59 -1.76
C GLU A 18 -4.55 -6.75 -1.50
N VAL A 19 -5.23 -5.66 -1.16
CA VAL A 19 -6.68 -5.61 -0.96
C VAL A 19 -7.28 -4.90 -2.17
N GLY A 20 -7.98 -5.66 -3.02
CA GLY A 20 -8.62 -5.12 -4.21
C GLY A 20 -9.83 -4.24 -3.89
N SER A 21 -10.44 -3.64 -4.91
CA SER A 21 -11.55 -2.70 -4.77
C SER A 21 -12.80 -3.24 -4.08
N ASN A 22 -13.03 -4.56 -4.16
CA ASN A 22 -14.12 -5.26 -3.47
C ASN A 22 -13.62 -6.11 -2.29
N GLY A 23 -12.34 -5.95 -1.90
CA GLY A 23 -11.73 -6.69 -0.81
C GLY A 23 -12.19 -6.16 0.55
N LEU A 24 -12.63 -7.06 1.42
CA LEU A 24 -12.93 -6.78 2.82
C LEU A 24 -12.10 -7.71 3.69
N VAL A 25 -11.25 -7.15 4.54
CA VAL A 25 -10.50 -7.91 5.55
C VAL A 25 -10.98 -7.49 6.93
N ASN A 26 -11.54 -8.43 7.68
CA ASN A 26 -11.99 -8.23 9.05
C ASN A 26 -11.22 -9.13 10.02
N GLY A 27 -10.34 -8.55 10.82
CA GLY A 27 -9.59 -9.29 11.85
C GLY A 27 -8.13 -8.85 11.99
N GLU A 28 -7.26 -9.82 12.27
CA GLU A 28 -5.84 -9.59 12.57
C GLU A 28 -4.99 -9.74 11.32
N ILE A 29 -4.16 -8.76 11.01
CA ILE A 29 -3.34 -8.73 9.79
C ILE A 29 -1.87 -8.61 10.14
N CYS A 30 -1.07 -9.58 9.72
CA CYS A 30 0.37 -9.64 9.95
C CYS A 30 1.10 -9.63 8.60
N VAL A 31 1.71 -8.51 8.21
CA VAL A 31 2.29 -8.32 6.86
C VAL A 31 3.58 -7.50 6.88
N LYS A 32 4.45 -7.66 5.87
CA LYS A 32 5.55 -6.69 5.66
C LYS A 32 5.06 -5.46 4.92
N ASN A 33 4.34 -5.64 3.82
CA ASN A 33 3.82 -4.56 3.00
C ASN A 33 2.33 -4.76 2.76
N ILE A 34 1.58 -3.66 2.73
CA ILE A 34 0.19 -3.66 2.31
C ILE A 34 -0.05 -2.65 1.18
N LYS A 35 -0.84 -3.07 0.20
CA LYS A 35 -1.41 -2.25 -0.86
C LYS A 35 -2.93 -2.39 -0.79
N THR A 36 -3.64 -1.27 -0.78
CA THR A 36 -5.11 -1.24 -0.81
C THR A 36 -5.55 -0.41 -1.99
N ASP A 37 -6.36 -1.01 -2.86
CA ASP A 37 -6.97 -0.32 -3.99
C ASP A 37 -8.24 0.44 -3.55
N GLU A 38 -8.68 1.37 -4.38
CA GLU A 38 -9.88 2.18 -4.12
C GLU A 38 -11.12 1.30 -3.91
N GLY A 39 -11.80 1.48 -2.77
CA GLY A 39 -12.96 0.68 -2.36
C GLY A 39 -12.62 -0.48 -1.41
N GLY A 40 -11.36 -0.89 -1.33
CA GLY A 40 -10.89 -1.91 -0.40
C GLY A 40 -11.09 -1.48 1.06
N ARG A 41 -11.54 -2.41 1.92
CA ARG A 41 -11.84 -2.15 3.33
C ARG A 41 -11.04 -3.08 4.22
N VAL A 42 -10.37 -2.49 5.20
CA VAL A 42 -9.61 -3.22 6.22
C VAL A 42 -10.13 -2.78 7.59
N ILE A 43 -10.67 -3.72 8.35
CA ILE A 43 -11.29 -3.50 9.66
C ILE A 43 -10.64 -4.45 10.66
N GLY A 44 -9.98 -3.93 11.69
CA GLY A 44 -9.34 -4.74 12.72
C GLY A 44 -7.95 -4.24 13.10
N SER A 45 -7.10 -5.15 13.55
CA SER A 45 -5.75 -4.86 13.99
C SER A 45 -4.72 -5.27 12.94
N MET A 46 -3.69 -4.45 12.76
CA MET A 46 -2.59 -4.72 11.84
C MET A 46 -1.27 -4.61 12.55
N GLU A 47 -0.42 -5.61 12.35
CA GLU A 47 0.97 -5.63 12.78
C GLU A 47 1.88 -5.76 11.56
N MET A 48 2.83 -4.82 11.46
CA MET A 48 3.82 -4.82 10.40
C MET A 48 5.15 -5.31 10.95
N TYR A 49 5.68 -6.41 10.40
CA TYR A 49 7.03 -6.86 10.75
C TYR A 49 8.03 -6.12 9.87
N THR A 50 8.89 -5.32 10.50
CA THR A 50 10.06 -4.77 9.83
C THR A 50 11.27 -5.57 10.29
N GLU A 51 11.98 -6.19 9.35
CA GLU A 51 13.38 -6.51 9.61
C GLU A 51 14.11 -5.17 9.73
N PRO A 52 15.01 -4.97 10.73
CA PRO A 52 15.70 -3.70 10.92
C PRO A 52 16.63 -3.45 9.72
N THR A 53 16.08 -2.86 8.68
CA THR A 53 16.78 -2.45 7.47
C THR A 53 16.98 -0.94 7.57
N ALA A 54 18.22 -0.55 7.85
CA ALA A 54 18.68 0.81 7.63
C ALA A 54 18.49 1.19 6.14
N HIS A 55 18.16 2.47 5.88
CA HIS A 55 17.95 3.15 4.58
C HIS A 55 16.48 3.24 4.11
N THR A 56 15.91 4.37 3.67
CA THR A 56 16.36 5.76 3.47
C THR A 56 15.10 6.65 3.41
N THR A 57 15.17 7.85 3.97
CA THR A 57 14.16 8.92 3.85
C THR A 57 13.91 9.25 2.37
N ILE A 58 12.76 8.85 1.82
CA ILE A 58 12.28 9.43 0.56
C ILE A 58 11.77 10.85 0.88
N LYS A 59 12.51 11.85 0.40
CA LYS A 59 12.12 13.26 0.43
C LYS A 59 10.85 13.44 -0.42
N GLN A 60 9.79 13.98 0.18
CA GLN A 60 8.62 14.48 -0.53
C GLN A 60 9.03 15.63 -1.45
N ASN A 61 9.11 15.39 -2.76
CA ASN A 61 9.49 16.43 -3.72
C ASN A 61 8.23 17.17 -4.24
N LYS A 62 8.25 18.48 -4.03
CA LYS A 62 7.30 19.50 -4.52
C LYS A 62 7.30 19.56 -6.06
N PRO A 63 6.16 19.71 -6.74
CA PRO A 63 6.14 19.78 -8.21
C PRO A 63 6.63 21.15 -8.69
N GLU A 64 7.65 21.16 -9.54
CA GLU A 64 8.08 22.33 -10.32
C GLU A 64 7.37 22.33 -11.68
N VAL A 65 6.68 23.43 -11.97
CA VAL A 65 6.00 23.72 -13.25
C VAL A 65 7.04 24.08 -14.31
N ILE A 66 7.06 23.37 -15.43
CA ILE A 66 7.88 23.72 -16.60
C ILE A 66 7.11 24.65 -17.54
N GLU A 67 7.58 25.89 -17.70
CA GLU A 67 7.13 26.83 -18.73
C GLU A 67 7.69 26.40 -20.10
N ALA A 68 6.83 26.21 -21.09
CA ALA A 68 7.22 25.83 -22.45
C ALA A 68 7.49 27.09 -23.29
N THR A 69 8.73 27.28 -23.74
CA THR A 69 9.07 28.20 -24.84
C THR A 69 9.31 27.36 -26.10
N ILE A 70 8.50 27.58 -27.13
CA ILE A 70 8.65 26.97 -28.46
C ILE A 70 9.30 28.02 -29.37
N GLU A 71 10.54 27.78 -29.81
CA GLU A 71 11.14 28.47 -30.94
C GLU A 71 11.30 27.47 -32.10
N GLU A 72 10.56 27.69 -33.19
CA GLU A 72 10.78 27.03 -34.48
C GLU A 72 11.49 28.02 -35.44
N ASN A 73 12.57 27.48 -36.03
CA ASN A 73 13.47 27.90 -37.12
C ASN A 73 13.11 29.10 -38.02
#